data_AF-A0A139A684-F1
#
_entry.id   AF-A0A139A684-F1
#
_cell.length_a   1.000
_cell.length_b   1.000
_cell.length_c   1.000
_cell.angle_alpha   90.00
_cell.angle_beta   90.00
_cell.angle_gamma   90.00
#
_symmetry.space_group_name_H-M   'P 1'
#
loop_
_entity.id
_entity.type
_entity.pdbx_description
1 polymer ?
#
loop_
_entity_poly.entity_id
_entity_poly.type
_entity_poly.pdbx_seq_one_letter_code
_entity_poly.pdbx_strand_id
1 'polypeptide(L)' 'SCDQCRARKHRCDNASPVCSRCTKFQLECTYTRQQRKRGPPKGTRSTVHERLRSLE' A
#
# COMPACT_ATOMS: atom_id res chain seq x y z
N SER A 1 11.14 -5.55 3.44
CA SER A 1 10.17 -6.65 3.53
C SER A 1 9.40 -6.69 2.22
N CYS A 2 9.40 -7.82 1.53
CA CYS A 2 8.70 -8.01 0.25
C CYS A 2 7.17 -8.00 0.43
N ASP A 3 6.43 -7.92 -0.68
CA ASP A 3 4.96 -7.87 -0.68
C ASP A 3 4.34 -9.10 0.00
N GLN A 4 4.86 -10.30 -0.26
CA GLN A 4 4.34 -11.53 0.35
C GLN A 4 4.53 -11.58 1.87
N CYS A 5 5.72 -11.26 2.36
CA CYS A 5 5.97 -11.20 3.80
C CYS A 5 5.14 -10.11 4.47
N ARG A 6 4.88 -9.00 3.79
CA ARG A 6 4.05 -7.90 4.32
C ARG A 6 2.57 -8.26 4.35
N ALA A 7 2.05 -8.86 3.27
CA ALA A 7 0.66 -9.32 3.17
C ALA A 7 0.34 -10.36 4.26
N ARG A 8 1.27 -11.29 4.48
CA ARG A 8 1.09 -12.37 5.43
C ARG A 8 1.66 -12.08 6.84
N LYS A 9 2.17 -10.86 7.07
CA LYS A 9 2.69 -10.35 8.35
C LYS A 9 3.77 -11.22 9.00
N HIS A 10 4.69 -11.78 8.22
CA HIS A 10 5.86 -12.49 8.75
C HIS A 10 7.15 -11.68 8.62
N ARG A 11 8.20 -12.12 9.33
CA ARG A 11 9.55 -11.60 9.12
C ARG A 11 10.02 -11.92 7.71
N CYS A 12 10.68 -10.94 7.10
CA CYS A 12 11.29 -11.04 5.78
C CYS A 12 12.78 -10.79 5.92
N ASP A 13 13.59 -11.68 5.36
CA ASP A 13 15.05 -11.59 5.41
C ASP A 13 15.62 -10.61 4.38
N ASN A 14 14.76 -9.97 3.56
CA ASN A 14 15.14 -9.03 2.49
C ASN A 14 16.25 -9.51 1.54
N ALA A 15 16.47 -10.83 1.44
CA ALA A 15 17.43 -11.40 0.50
C ALA A 15 17.04 -11.06 -0.95
N SER A 16 18.06 -10.83 -1.78
CA SER A 16 17.94 -10.54 -3.21
C SER A 16 18.50 -11.71 -4.02
N PRO A 17 17.83 -12.16 -5.10
CA PRO A 17 16.63 -11.58 -5.74
C PRO A 17 15.31 -11.94 -5.05
N VAL A 18 15.28 -12.99 -4.24
CA VAL A 18 14.08 -13.56 -3.60
C VAL A 18 14.36 -13.79 -2.12
N CYS A 19 13.38 -13.47 -1.26
CA CYS A 19 13.50 -13.68 0.18
C CYS A 19 13.55 -15.19 0.53
N SER A 20 14.29 -15.62 1.56
CA SER A 20 14.42 -17.06 1.92
C SER A 20 13.07 -17.77 2.11
N ARG A 21 12.10 -17.08 2.72
CA ARG A 21 10.72 -17.56 2.85
C ARG A 21 10.09 -17.76 1.47
N CYS A 22 10.17 -16.75 0.63
CA CYS A 22 9.58 -16.73 -0.69
C CYS A 22 10.16 -17.86 -1.56
N THR A 23 11.48 -18.08 -1.50
CA THR A 23 12.16 -19.21 -2.14
C THR A 23 11.64 -20.55 -1.64
N LYS A 24 11.52 -20.74 -0.32
CA LYS A 24 11.07 -22.00 0.29
C LYS A 24 9.65 -22.39 -0.10
N PHE A 25 8.78 -21.39 -0.28
CA PHE A 25 7.37 -21.61 -0.65
C PHE A 25 7.13 -21.43 -2.15
N GLN A 26 8.18 -21.26 -2.96
CA GLN A 26 8.09 -20.99 -4.40
C GLN A 26 7.16 -19.81 -4.73
N LEU A 27 7.10 -18.80 -3.84
CA LEU A 27 6.21 -17.65 -3.99
C LEU A 27 6.88 -16.56 -4.81
N GLU A 28 6.08 -15.86 -5.59
CA GLU A 28 6.51 -14.67 -6.29
C GLU A 28 6.92 -13.59 -5.28
N CYS A 29 8.24 -13.33 -5.21
CA CYS A 29 8.81 -12.32 -4.33
C CYS A 29 8.95 -11.01 -5.08
N THR A 30 7.98 -10.14 -4.88
CA THR A 30 8.01 -8.80 -5.41
C THR A 30 8.28 -7.79 -4.30
N TYR A 31 9.11 -6.81 -4.64
CA TYR A 31 9.31 -5.60 -3.85
C TYR A 31 8.63 -4.42 -4.53
N THR A 32 7.47 -4.69 -5.14
CA THR A 32 6.65 -3.66 -5.74
C THR A 32 6.19 -2.74 -4.64
N ARG A 33 6.92 -1.63 -4.46
CA ARG A 33 6.37 -0.45 -3.81
C ARG A 33 5.31 0.16 -4.72
N GLN A 34 4.26 -0.59 -5.04
CA GLN A 34 3.02 0.01 -5.46
C GLN A 34 2.56 0.81 -4.24
N GLN A 35 2.90 2.09 -4.26
CA GLN A 35 2.12 3.12 -3.60
C GLN A 35 0.70 2.88 -4.11
N ARG A 36 -0.07 2.04 -3.41
CA ARG A 36 -1.53 2.06 -3.52
C ARG A 36 -1.83 3.50 -3.19
N LYS A 37 -2.10 4.30 -4.23
CA LYS A 37 -2.55 5.68 -4.08
C LYS A 37 -3.64 5.56 -3.04
N ARG A 38 -3.37 6.08 -1.84
CA ARG A 38 -4.36 6.07 -0.76
C ARG A 38 -5.62 6.60 -1.42
N GLY A 39 -6.76 5.93 -1.18
CA GLY A 39 -8.03 6.28 -1.82
C GLY A 39 -8.24 7.80 -1.83
N PRO A 40 -9.07 8.31 -2.76
CA PRO A 40 -9.18 9.74 -3.08
C PRO A 40 -8.95 10.59 -1.83
N PRO A 41 -8.00 11.54 -1.87
CA PRO A 41 -7.51 12.23 -0.69
C PRO A 41 -8.71 12.64 0.17
N LYS A 42 -8.73 12.18 1.42
CA LYS A 42 -9.69 12.61 2.45
C LYS A 42 -9.60 14.14 2.53
N GLY A 43 -10.45 14.82 1.76
CA GLY A 43 -10.23 16.24 1.46
C GLY A 43 -11.30 16.91 0.58
N THR A 44 -12.20 16.19 -0.08
CA THR A 44 -13.42 16.79 -0.66
C THR A 44 -14.51 17.08 0.39
N ARG A 45 -14.13 17.37 1.64
CA ARG A 45 -15.04 18.04 2.60
C ARG A 45 -14.88 19.56 2.62
N SER A 46 -13.84 20.11 2.00
CA SER A 46 -13.64 21.57 2.01
C SER A 46 -14.43 22.26 0.90
N THR A 47 -14.52 21.68 -0.31
CA THR A 47 -15.23 22.32 -1.43
C THR A 47 -16.76 22.27 -1.30
N VAL A 48 -17.31 21.31 -0.55
CA VAL A 48 -18.76 21.24 -0.32
C VAL A 48 -19.21 22.31 0.68
N HIS A 49 -18.37 22.67 1.65
CA HIS A 49 -18.72 23.70 2.63
C HIS A 49 -18.68 25.13 2.05
N GLU A 50 -17.84 25.37 1.04
CA GLU A 50 -17.75 26.66 0.32
C GLU A 50 -19.06 26.98 -0.42
N ARG A 51 -19.70 25.96 -1.02
CA ARG A 51 -20.96 26.13 -1.76
C ARG A 51 -22.17 26.36 -0.84
N LEU A 52 -22.13 25.86 0.41
CA LEU A 52 -23.21 26.03 1.37
C LEU A 52 -23.31 27.49 1.89
N ARG A 53 -22.19 28.24 1.90
CA ARG A 53 -22.15 29.66 2.29
C ARG A 53 -22.61 30.63 1.20
N SER A 54 -22.72 30.19 -0.06
CA SER A 54 -23.11 31.07 -1.18
C SER A 54 -24.61 30.99 -1.52
N LEU A 55 -25.40 30.31 -0.69
CA LEU A 55 -26.86 30.20 -0.81
C LEU A 55 -27.57 30.72 0.45
N GLU A 56 -26.95 31.72 1.10
CA GLU A 56 -27.60 32.60 2.08
C GLU A 56 -28.29 33.76 1.38
#